data_AF-A0A2P6C9P7-F1
#
_entry.id   AF-A0A2P6C9P7-F1
#
_cell.length_a   1.000
_cell.length_b   1.000
_cell.length_c   1.000
_cell.angle_alpha   90.00
_cell.angle_beta   90.00
_cell.angle_gamma   90.00
#
_symmetry.space_group_name_H-M   'P 1'
#
loop_
_entity.id
_entity.type
_entity.pdbx_description
1 polymer ?
#
loop_
_entity_poly.entity_id
_entity_poly.type
_entity_poly.pdbx_seq_one_letter_code
_entity_poly.pdbx_strand_id
1 'polypeptide(L)'
;MERLKEEINSYYSQIPKSEALRMALDNCRELLRQSVEITKNNKKEKKEEELLTSSHRVVCYKEINEGLIALIENHSSEKIKKAKKSIDLLLFIIQNETEDVFINSENKIREELINEKYIPNLIIEWTLKNC
;
A
#
# COMPACT_ATOMS: atom_id res chain seq x y z
N MET A 1 -12.76 -0.23 -9.85
CA MET A 1 -11.68 -0.89 -9.09
C MET A 1 -11.24 -2.20 -9.73
N GLU A 2 -12.17 -3.07 -10.10
CA GLU A 2 -11.88 -4.39 -10.71
C GLU A 2 -11.02 -4.29 -11.97
N ARG A 3 -11.34 -3.37 -12.89
CA ARG A 3 -10.54 -3.09 -14.10
C ARG A 3 -9.10 -2.68 -13.82
N LEU A 4 -8.84 -1.85 -12.81
CA LEU A 4 -7.47 -1.44 -12.45
C LEU A 4 -6.67 -2.64 -11.90
N LYS A 5 -7.33 -3.51 -11.12
CA LYS A 5 -6.72 -4.76 -10.65
C LYS A 5 -6.38 -5.68 -11.81
N GLU A 6 -7.24 -5.79 -12.82
CA GLU A 6 -6.98 -6.57 -14.03
C GLU A 6 -5.79 -6.03 -14.83
N GLU A 7 -5.72 -4.70 -15.02
CA GLU A 7 -4.61 -4.04 -15.72
C GLU A 7 -3.27 -4.26 -14.99
N ILE A 8 -3.26 -4.13 -13.66
CA ILE A 8 -2.10 -4.45 -12.82
C ILE A 8 -1.74 -5.94 -12.96
N ASN A 9 -2.70 -6.86 -12.79
CA ASN A 9 -2.44 -8.29 -12.92
C ASN A 9 -1.83 -8.63 -14.28
N SER A 10 -2.34 -8.03 -15.36
CA SER A 10 -1.82 -8.21 -16.71
C SER A 10 -0.38 -7.71 -16.83
N TYR A 11 -0.10 -6.48 -16.39
CA TYR A 11 1.25 -5.91 -16.44
C TYR A 11 2.24 -6.74 -15.60
N TYR A 12 1.89 -7.05 -14.35
CA TYR A 12 2.79 -7.75 -13.43
C TYR A 12 2.96 -9.24 -13.76
N SER A 13 2.06 -9.84 -14.53
CA SER A 13 2.25 -11.21 -15.05
C SER A 13 3.40 -11.32 -16.07
N GLN A 14 3.83 -10.20 -16.66
CA GLN A 14 4.86 -10.16 -17.68
C GLN A 14 6.27 -9.95 -17.11
N ILE A 15 6.37 -9.54 -15.85
CA ILE A 15 7.65 -9.31 -15.15
C ILE A 15 8.01 -10.50 -14.26
N PRO A 16 9.32 -10.82 -14.12
CA PRO A 16 9.76 -11.88 -13.21
C PRO A 16 9.28 -11.65 -11.76
N LYS A 17 8.84 -12.72 -11.08
CA LYS A 17 8.36 -12.67 -9.69
C LYS A 17 9.35 -11.98 -8.74
N SER A 18 10.64 -12.22 -8.91
CA SER A 18 11.71 -11.59 -8.12
C SER A 18 11.83 -10.09 -8.33
N GLU A 19 11.57 -9.60 -9.55
CA GLU A 19 11.56 -8.18 -9.90
C GLU A 19 10.32 -7.49 -9.32
N ALA A 20 9.14 -8.11 -9.50
CA ALA A 20 7.89 -7.62 -8.91
C ALA A 20 7.99 -7.52 -7.37
N LEU A 21 8.59 -8.51 -6.71
CA LEU A 21 8.85 -8.49 -5.26
C LEU A 21 9.75 -7.32 -4.82
N ARG A 22 10.79 -6.99 -5.60
CA ARG A 22 11.68 -5.87 -5.32
C ARG A 22 10.98 -4.53 -5.51
N MET A 23 10.24 -4.37 -6.61
CA MET A 23 9.43 -3.17 -6.85
C MET A 23 8.41 -2.95 -5.73
N ALA A 24 7.70 -4.01 -5.32
CA ALA A 24 6.75 -3.94 -4.21
C ALA A 24 7.44 -3.55 -2.89
N LEU A 25 8.64 -4.07 -2.62
CA LEU A 25 9.42 -3.75 -1.43
C LEU A 25 9.85 -2.27 -1.43
N ASP A 26 10.37 -1.77 -2.54
CA ASP A 26 10.82 -0.38 -2.66
C ASP A 26 9.64 0.59 -2.53
N ASN A 27 8.51 0.30 -3.20
CA ASN A 27 7.27 1.06 -3.05
C ASN A 27 6.79 1.06 -1.60
N CYS A 28 6.77 -0.10 -0.94
CA CYS A 28 6.36 -0.20 0.46
C CYS A 28 7.25 0.62 1.39
N ARG A 29 8.57 0.65 1.15
CA ARG A 29 9.52 1.43 1.94
C ARG A 29 9.32 2.92 1.78
N GLU A 30 9.09 3.37 0.55
CA GLU A 30 8.82 4.78 0.29
C GLU A 30 7.49 5.22 0.93
N LEU A 31 6.44 4.42 0.79
CA LEU A 31 5.14 4.69 1.44
C LEU A 31 5.23 4.67 2.97
N LEU A 32 6.03 3.77 3.54
CA LEU A 32 6.33 3.76 4.97
C LEU A 32 7.02 5.05 5.40
N ARG A 33 8.05 5.48 4.65
CA ARG A 33 8.80 6.71 4.93
C ARG A 33 7.88 7.94 4.93
N GLN A 34 7.07 8.07 3.89
CA GLN A 34 6.09 9.16 3.76
C GLN A 34 5.06 9.12 4.89
N SER A 35 4.53 7.94 5.23
CA SER A 35 3.54 7.79 6.31
C SER A 35 4.12 8.16 7.67
N VAL A 36 5.38 7.83 7.94
CA VAL A 36 6.09 8.24 9.17
C VAL A 36 6.26 9.75 9.23
N GLU A 37 6.60 10.38 8.10
CA GLU A 37 6.75 11.84 8.01
C GLU A 37 5.43 12.57 8.29
N ILE A 38 4.35 12.13 7.65
CA ILE A 38 2.99 12.64 7.88
C ILE A 38 2.58 12.48 9.34
N THR A 39 2.78 11.30 9.92
CA THR A 39 2.46 11.02 11.34
C THR A 39 3.20 11.98 12.28
N LYS A 40 4.49 12.26 12.01
CA LYS A 40 5.28 13.22 12.79
C LYS A 40 4.72 14.64 12.69
N ASN A 41 4.28 15.05 11.51
CA ASN A 41 3.70 16.37 11.28
C ASN A 41 2.33 16.50 11.97
N ASN A 42 1.44 15.51 11.81
CA ASN A 42 0.13 15.49 12.46
C ASN A 42 0.24 15.53 14.00
N LYS A 43 1.25 14.85 14.56
CA LYS A 43 1.55 14.91 15.99
C LYS A 43 1.97 16.31 16.45
N LYS A 44 2.79 17.02 15.66
CA LYS A 44 3.19 18.41 15.95
C LYS A 44 2.00 19.36 15.87
N GLU A 45 1.10 19.13 14.91
CA GLU A 45 -0.08 19.95 14.65
C GLU A 45 -1.29 19.60 15.54
N LYS A 46 -1.19 18.58 16.42
CA LYS A 46 -2.26 18.11 17.30
C LYS A 46 -3.55 17.72 16.56
N LYS A 47 -3.42 17.20 15.34
CA LYS A 47 -4.55 16.72 14.53
C LYS A 47 -4.89 15.29 14.89
N GLU A 48 -5.65 15.10 15.97
CA GLU A 48 -5.86 13.77 16.58
C GLU A 48 -6.51 12.75 15.64
N GLU A 49 -7.50 13.16 14.83
CA GLU A 49 -8.15 12.28 13.84
C GLU A 49 -7.18 11.84 12.75
N GLU A 50 -6.41 12.77 12.18
CA GLU A 50 -5.41 12.47 11.15
C GLU A 50 -4.21 11.70 11.71
N LEU A 51 -3.91 11.85 13.00
CA LEU A 51 -2.85 11.12 13.71
C LEU A 51 -3.19 9.64 13.83
N LEU A 52 -4.45 9.30 14.11
CA LEU A 52 -4.89 7.90 14.21
C LEU A 52 -4.74 7.18 12.87
N THR A 53 -5.25 7.78 11.80
CA THR A 53 -5.18 7.21 10.44
C THR A 53 -3.75 7.07 9.94
N SER A 54 -2.92 8.11 10.12
CA SER A 54 -1.50 8.06 9.74
C SER A 54 -0.72 7.02 10.56
N SER A 55 -1.03 6.85 11.85
CA SER A 55 -0.44 5.81 12.70
C SER A 55 -0.80 4.40 12.23
N HIS A 56 -2.05 4.14 11.83
CA HIS A 56 -2.45 2.85 11.27
C HIS A 56 -1.71 2.54 9.95
N ARG A 57 -1.54 3.55 9.08
CA ARG A 57 -0.78 3.39 7.83
C ARG A 57 0.67 2.98 8.09
N VAL A 58 1.34 3.61 9.07
CA VAL A 58 2.72 3.24 9.47
C VAL A 58 2.81 1.79 9.92
N VAL A 59 1.90 1.34 10.79
CA VAL A 59 1.87 -0.04 11.26
C VAL A 59 1.70 -0.99 10.08
N CYS A 60 0.75 -0.71 9.19
CA CYS A 60 0.47 -1.59 8.06
C CYS A 60 1.65 -1.69 7.09
N TYR A 61 2.25 -0.56 6.69
CA TYR A 61 3.39 -0.58 5.79
C TYR A 61 4.62 -1.25 6.42
N LYS A 62 4.79 -1.17 7.74
CA LYS A 62 5.86 -1.89 8.43
C LYS A 62 5.67 -3.41 8.33
N GLU A 63 4.47 -3.90 8.63
CA GLU A 63 4.13 -5.32 8.56
C GLU A 63 4.24 -5.87 7.13
N ILE A 64 3.83 -5.06 6.15
CA ILE A 64 3.99 -5.39 4.72
C ILE A 64 5.46 -5.48 4.32
N ASN A 65 6.28 -4.49 4.68
CA ASN A 65 7.71 -4.50 4.42
C ASN A 65 8.38 -5.75 5.02
N GLU A 66 8.02 -6.12 6.25
CA GLU A 66 8.49 -7.36 6.89
C GLU A 66 8.04 -8.63 6.14
N GLY A 67 6.81 -8.65 5.63
CA GLY A 67 6.27 -9.76 4.82
C GLY A 67 6.97 -9.90 3.46
N LEU A 68 7.23 -8.79 2.77
CA LEU A 68 7.94 -8.77 1.48
C LEU A 68 9.40 -9.23 1.64
N ILE A 69 10.09 -8.78 2.68
CA ILE A 69 11.44 -9.28 3.01
C ILE A 69 11.41 -10.78 3.26
N ALA A 70 10.44 -11.27 4.06
CA ALA A 70 10.31 -12.70 4.33
C ALA A 70 10.06 -13.52 3.07
N LEU A 71 9.27 -13.02 2.11
CA LEU A 71 9.08 -13.68 0.81
C LEU A 71 10.34 -13.71 -0.03
N ILE A 72 11.08 -12.61 -0.11
CA ILE A 72 12.34 -12.52 -0.87
C ILE A 72 13.38 -13.49 -0.30
N GLU A 73 13.41 -13.64 1.02
CA GLU A 73 14.30 -14.56 1.73
C GLU A 73 13.79 -16.02 1.71
N ASN A 74 12.64 -16.31 1.08
CA ASN A 74 11.98 -17.63 1.08
C ASN A 74 11.68 -18.17 2.50
N HIS A 75 11.32 -17.28 3.41
CA HIS A 75 10.95 -17.61 4.79
C HIS A 75 9.42 -17.72 4.93
N SER A 76 8.92 -18.94 5.09
CA SER A 76 7.53 -19.17 5.53
C SER A 76 7.38 -18.73 6.98
N SER A 77 6.71 -17.60 7.23
CA SER A 77 6.54 -17.07 8.59
C SER A 77 5.25 -16.30 8.82
N GLU A 78 4.92 -16.10 10.11
CA GLU A 78 3.85 -15.22 10.60
C GLU A 78 3.87 -13.81 9.99
N LYS A 79 5.05 -13.33 9.55
CA LYS A 79 5.20 -12.02 8.91
C LYS A 79 4.37 -11.89 7.63
N ILE A 80 4.30 -12.95 6.81
CA ILE A 80 3.50 -12.95 5.58
C ILE A 80 2.00 -12.89 5.90
N LYS A 81 1.56 -13.59 6.96
CA LYS A 81 0.16 -13.56 7.40
C LYS A 81 -0.24 -12.17 7.92
N LYS A 82 0.63 -11.53 8.71
CA LYS A 82 0.42 -10.16 9.18
C LYS A 82 0.33 -9.21 8.01
N ALA A 83 1.31 -9.25 7.10
CA ALA A 83 1.33 -8.42 5.91
C ALA A 83 0.04 -8.51 5.08
N LYS A 84 -0.54 -9.71 4.90
CA LYS A 84 -1.84 -9.88 4.22
C LYS A 84 -2.97 -9.11 4.92
N LYS A 85 -3.09 -9.23 6.24
CA LYS A 85 -4.09 -8.48 7.02
C LYS A 85 -3.88 -6.96 6.92
N SER A 86 -2.62 -6.53 6.95
CA SER A 86 -2.25 -5.12 6.84
C SER A 86 -2.54 -4.52 5.46
N ILE A 87 -2.41 -5.32 4.39
CA ILE A 87 -2.88 -4.91 3.05
C ILE A 87 -4.38 -4.69 3.07
N ASP A 88 -5.15 -5.64 3.58
CA ASP A 88 -6.62 -5.53 3.58
C ASP A 88 -7.06 -4.26 4.34
N LEU A 89 -6.42 -3.97 5.48
CA LEU A 89 -6.67 -2.73 6.23
C LEU A 89 -6.25 -1.47 5.46
N LEU A 90 -5.10 -1.46 4.79
CA LEU A 90 -4.67 -0.32 3.97
C LEU A 90 -5.60 -0.06 2.80
N LEU A 91 -6.02 -1.11 2.10
CA LEU A 91 -6.97 -1.00 1.00
C LEU A 91 -8.29 -0.43 1.50
N PHE A 92 -8.78 -0.87 2.67
CA PHE A 92 -9.98 -0.30 3.30
C PHE A 92 -9.80 1.17 3.67
N ILE A 93 -8.70 1.55 4.33
CA ILE A 93 -8.41 2.95 4.69
C ILE A 93 -8.36 3.82 3.45
N ILE A 94 -7.66 3.37 2.41
CA ILE A 94 -7.52 4.12 1.15
C ILE A 94 -8.86 4.23 0.44
N GLN A 95 -9.63 3.13 0.34
CA GLN A 95 -10.98 3.15 -0.22
C GLN A 95 -11.82 4.22 0.45
N ASN A 96 -11.94 4.21 1.77
CA ASN A 96 -12.71 5.21 2.50
C ASN A 96 -12.20 6.64 2.29
N GLU A 97 -10.88 6.86 2.25
CA GLU A 97 -10.30 8.20 2.01
C GLU A 97 -10.50 8.69 0.57
N THR A 98 -10.70 7.79 -0.38
CA THR A 98 -10.70 8.11 -1.81
C THR A 98 -12.05 8.01 -2.44
N GLU A 99 -13.05 7.36 -1.83
CA GLU A 99 -14.38 7.18 -2.45
C GLU A 99 -15.06 8.53 -2.67
N ASP A 100 -15.09 9.39 -1.65
CA ASP A 100 -15.64 10.74 -1.74
C ASP A 100 -14.83 11.66 -2.67
N VAL A 101 -13.50 11.55 -2.60
CA VAL A 101 -12.60 12.34 -3.44
C VAL A 101 -12.73 11.91 -4.90
N PHE A 102 -12.87 10.62 -5.16
CA PHE A 102 -13.00 10.07 -6.52
C PHE A 102 -14.32 10.45 -7.18
N ILE A 103 -15.41 10.50 -6.40
CA ILE A 103 -16.72 10.90 -6.91
C ILE A 103 -16.73 12.40 -7.25
N ASN A 104 -16.07 13.23 -6.44
CA ASN A 104 -16.23 14.68 -6.47
C ASN A 104 -15.05 15.48 -7.06
N SER A 105 -13.90 14.86 -7.34
CA SER A 105 -12.70 15.58 -7.82
C SER A 105 -12.60 15.66 -9.34
N GLU A 106 -11.84 16.63 -9.85
CA GLU A 106 -11.47 16.68 -11.25
C GLU A 106 -10.64 15.46 -11.67
N ASN A 107 -10.66 15.12 -12.97
CA ASN A 107 -9.99 13.92 -13.51
C ASN A 107 -8.50 13.85 -13.17
N LYS A 108 -7.80 14.99 -13.19
CA LYS A 108 -6.35 15.03 -12.94
C LYS A 108 -6.00 14.66 -11.49
N ILE A 109 -6.77 15.16 -10.53
CA ILE A 109 -6.60 14.84 -9.10
C ILE A 109 -6.89 13.35 -8.84
N ARG A 110 -7.91 12.78 -9.53
CA ARG A 110 -8.19 11.35 -9.46
C ARG A 110 -7.04 10.50 -9.98
N GLU A 111 -6.44 10.90 -11.09
CA GLU A 111 -5.32 10.20 -11.72
C GLU A 111 -4.08 10.24 -10.82
N GLU A 112 -3.76 11.40 -10.23
CA GLU A 112 -2.70 11.54 -9.23
C GLU A 112 -2.94 10.62 -8.01
N LEU A 113 -4.15 10.62 -7.45
CA LEU A 113 -4.50 9.75 -6.32
C LEU A 113 -4.43 8.26 -6.67
N ILE A 114 -4.83 7.88 -7.87
CA ILE A 114 -4.73 6.50 -8.35
C ILE A 114 -3.26 6.07 -8.40
N ASN A 115 -2.42 6.89 -9.02
CA ASN A 115 -1.02 6.59 -9.26
C ASN A 115 -0.21 6.60 -7.96
N GLU A 116 -0.47 7.54 -7.05
CA GLU A 116 0.32 7.70 -5.82
C GLU A 116 -0.12 6.75 -4.71
N LYS A 117 -1.43 6.49 -4.56
CA LYS A 117 -1.96 5.74 -3.41
C LYS A 117 -2.48 4.36 -3.78
N TYR A 118 -3.08 4.18 -4.95
CA TYR A 118 -3.79 2.95 -5.27
C TYR A 118 -2.92 1.90 -5.94
N ILE A 119 -2.27 2.28 -7.05
CA ILE A 119 -1.46 1.35 -7.84
C ILE A 119 -0.38 0.67 -6.98
N PRO A 120 0.43 1.40 -6.20
CA PRO A 120 1.44 0.78 -5.32
C PRO A 120 0.87 -0.27 -4.36
N ASN A 121 -0.29 -0.03 -3.76
CA ASN A 121 -0.90 -0.95 -2.79
C ASN A 121 -1.52 -2.18 -3.45
N LEU A 122 -2.08 -2.03 -4.65
CA LEU A 122 -2.56 -3.16 -5.45
C LEU A 122 -1.41 -4.06 -5.93
N ILE A 123 -0.26 -3.48 -6.25
CA ILE A 123 0.96 -4.24 -6.60
C ILE A 123 1.43 -5.08 -5.43
N ILE A 124 1.46 -4.48 -4.24
CA ILE A 124 1.79 -5.18 -2.99
C ILE A 124 0.77 -6.30 -2.71
N GLU A 125 -0.53 -6.03 -2.83
CA GLU A 125 -1.62 -7.02 -2.66
C GLU A 125 -1.40 -8.23 -3.57
N TRP A 126 -1.22 -7.96 -4.87
CA TRP A 126 -1.00 -9.00 -5.87
C TRP A 126 0.22 -9.84 -5.55
N THR A 127 1.33 -9.18 -5.20
CA THR A 127 2.60 -9.84 -4.88
C THR A 127 2.40 -10.80 -3.71
N LEU A 128 1.77 -10.38 -2.61
CA LEU A 128 1.58 -11.25 -1.44
C LEU A 128 0.55 -12.39 -1.67
N LYS A 129 -0.36 -12.25 -2.65
CA LYS A 129 -1.35 -13.29 -2.99
C LYS A 129 -0.81 -14.36 -3.93
N ASN A 130 0.13 -14.00 -4.81
CA ASN A 130 0.69 -14.89 -5.83
C ASN A 130 2.11 -15.38 -5.47
N CYS A 131 2.61 -15.02 -4.29
CA CYS A 131 3.88 -15.50 -3.80
C CYS A 131 3.76 -16.72 -2.88
#